data_AF-A0A8T4A2H2-F1
#
_entry.id   AF-A0A8T4A2H2-F1
#
_cell.length_a   1.000
_cell.length_b   1.000
_cell.length_c   1.000
_cell.angle_alpha   90.00
_cell.angle_beta   90.00
_cell.angle_gamma   90.00
#
_symmetry.space_group_name_H-M   'P 1'
#
loop_
_entity.id
_entity.type
_entity.pdbx_description
1 polymer ?
#
loop_
_entity_poly.entity_id
_entity_poly.type
_entity_poly.pdbx_seq_one_letter_code
_entity_poly.pdbx_strand_id
1 'polypeptide(L)'
;MRNWLFGLLLIFVSLIFSADAQTCALSINTSTTGVLFGLVDMEGTSAVNSTRVMNTGEATADLSISGVDWSDGTHTMPVGQTRWSSSWSDYDSATALTNALAQVTPLLGAGSFQEVFLAVRVPAGQYASTYSQTITFTLEC
;
A
#
# COMPACT_ATOMS: atom_id res chain seq x y z
N MET A 1 -61.62 4.35 51.43
CA MET A 1 -60.15 4.47 51.57
C MET A 1 -59.53 3.90 50.30
N ARG A 2 -58.67 4.71 49.67
CA ARG A 2 -57.90 4.43 48.46
C ARG A 2 -56.92 3.28 48.72
N ASN A 3 -56.64 2.46 47.70
CA ASN A 3 -55.27 2.29 47.21
C ASN A 3 -55.26 1.55 45.88
N TRP A 4 -54.81 2.26 44.85
CA TRP A 4 -54.48 1.76 43.53
C TRP A 4 -53.02 1.31 43.57
N LEU A 5 -52.74 0.04 43.24
CA LEU A 5 -51.37 -0.40 42.95
C LEU A 5 -51.12 -0.21 41.44
N PHE A 6 -50.38 0.85 41.11
CA PHE A 6 -49.74 1.02 39.81
C PHE A 6 -48.47 0.16 39.78
N GLY A 7 -48.48 -0.90 38.96
CA GLY A 7 -47.29 -1.65 38.61
C GLY A 7 -46.45 -0.86 37.60
N LEU A 8 -45.27 -0.42 38.04
CA LEU A 8 -44.28 0.25 37.20
C LEU A 8 -43.60 -0.81 36.31
N LEU A 9 -43.94 -0.83 35.02
CA LEU A 9 -43.27 -1.65 34.02
C LEU A 9 -41.94 -0.96 33.63
N LEU A 10 -40.82 -1.50 34.10
CA LEU A 10 -39.48 -1.09 33.67
C LEU A 10 -39.20 -1.66 32.27
N ILE A 11 -39.25 -0.79 31.26
CA ILE A 11 -38.78 -1.10 29.91
C ILE A 11 -37.25 -0.91 29.91
N PHE A 12 -36.51 -2.02 29.91
CA PHE A 12 -35.09 -2.01 29.57
C PHE A 12 -34.96 -1.78 28.07
N VAL A 13 -34.69 -0.55 27.65
CA VAL A 13 -34.24 -0.27 26.28
C VAL A 13 -32.78 -0.68 26.20
N SER A 14 -32.52 -1.87 25.65
CA SER A 14 -31.18 -2.26 25.25
C SER A 14 -30.73 -1.37 24.09
N LEU A 15 -29.94 -0.34 24.39
CA LEU A 15 -29.14 0.36 23.37
C LEU A 15 -28.09 -0.63 22.86
N ILE A 16 -28.35 -1.22 21.69
CA ILE A 16 -27.31 -1.94 20.95
C ILE A 16 -26.38 -0.87 20.39
N PHE A 17 -25.24 -0.65 21.06
CA PHE A 17 -24.10 0.00 20.43
C PHE A 17 -23.59 -0.97 19.35
N SER A 18 -23.92 -0.71 18.09
CA SER A 18 -23.12 -1.26 17.00
C SER A 18 -21.77 -0.57 17.12
N ALA A 19 -20.75 -1.30 17.59
CA ALA A 19 -19.39 -0.89 17.35
C ALA A 19 -19.21 -1.00 15.83
N ASP A 20 -19.22 0.14 15.13
CA ASP A 20 -18.80 0.16 13.73
C ASP A 20 -17.42 -0.46 13.71
N ALA A 21 -17.33 -1.68 13.19
CA ALA A 21 -16.05 -2.31 12.95
C ALA A 21 -15.36 -1.42 11.91
N GLN A 22 -14.44 -0.59 12.37
CA GLN A 22 -13.63 0.26 11.52
C GLN A 22 -12.85 -0.64 10.57
N THR A 23 -13.35 -0.80 9.34
CA THR A 23 -12.73 -1.68 8.35
C THR A 23 -11.64 -0.90 7.60
N CYS A 24 -10.43 -1.47 7.56
CA CYS A 24 -9.42 -1.08 6.58
C CYS A 24 -9.79 -1.70 5.24
N ALA A 25 -9.75 -0.93 4.16
CA ALA A 25 -9.93 -1.48 2.82
C ALA A 25 -8.94 -0.83 1.86
N LEU A 26 -8.18 -1.65 1.15
CA LEU A 26 -7.16 -1.22 0.21
C LEU A 26 -7.68 -1.28 -1.22
N SER A 27 -7.58 -0.15 -1.93
CA SER A 27 -7.74 -0.11 -3.38
C SER A 27 -6.46 0.43 -4.02
N ILE A 28 -5.97 -0.26 -5.04
CA ILE A 28 -4.79 0.15 -5.80
C ILE A 28 -5.25 0.45 -7.23
N ASN A 29 -5.05 1.69 -7.68
CA ASN A 29 -5.52 2.13 -9.00
C ASN A 29 -4.76 1.46 -10.16
N THR A 30 -3.61 0.84 -9.87
CA THR A 30 -2.91 -0.03 -10.82
C THR A 30 -3.30 -1.48 -10.51
N SER A 31 -4.12 -2.06 -11.38
CA SER A 31 -4.54 -3.45 -11.32
C SER A 31 -3.38 -4.39 -11.67
N THR A 32 -2.30 -4.42 -10.91
CA THR A 32 -1.28 -5.46 -11.10
C THR A 32 -0.46 -5.67 -9.83
N THR A 33 -0.32 -6.94 -9.45
CA THR A 33 0.78 -7.51 -8.66
C THR A 33 2.16 -7.36 -9.36
N GLY A 34 2.34 -6.32 -10.18
CA GLY A 34 3.48 -6.10 -11.06
C GLY A 34 3.52 -4.65 -11.57
N VAL A 35 4.50 -3.87 -11.12
CA VAL A 35 4.77 -2.53 -11.64
C VAL A 35 5.63 -2.65 -12.88
N LEU A 36 5.17 -2.09 -14.00
CA LEU A 36 5.89 -2.06 -15.27
C LEU A 36 6.76 -0.80 -15.36
N PHE A 37 8.08 -0.97 -15.52
CA PHE A 37 9.04 0.12 -15.66
C PHE A 37 9.36 0.48 -17.12
N GLY A 38 8.88 -0.34 -18.06
CA GLY A 38 9.14 -0.18 -19.49
C GLY A 38 10.51 -0.73 -19.90
N LEU A 39 10.95 -0.34 -21.10
CA LEU A 39 12.26 -0.70 -21.63
C LEU A 39 13.34 0.06 -20.86
N VAL A 40 14.30 -0.67 -20.27
CA VAL A 40 15.45 -0.09 -19.57
C VAL A 40 16.72 -0.72 -20.13
N ASP A 41 17.66 0.13 -20.52
CA ASP A 41 18.97 -0.31 -21.00
C ASP A 41 19.82 -0.90 -19.87
N MET A 42 20.84 -1.69 -20.25
CA MET A 42 21.85 -2.17 -19.30
C MET A 42 22.54 -0.97 -18.62
N GLU A 43 22.74 -1.05 -17.30
CA GLU A 43 23.26 0.05 -16.47
C GLU A 43 22.39 1.32 -16.46
N GLY A 44 21.21 1.26 -17.09
CA GLY A 44 20.23 2.33 -17.16
C GLY A 44 19.33 2.42 -15.93
N THR A 45 18.69 3.58 -15.77
CA THR A 45 17.63 3.79 -14.78
C THR A 45 16.32 4.05 -15.52
N SER A 46 15.23 3.42 -15.10
CA SER A 46 13.91 3.67 -15.69
C SER A 46 13.45 5.10 -15.43
N ALA A 47 12.47 5.57 -16.21
CA ALA A 47 11.68 6.70 -15.79
C ALA A 47 11.00 6.40 -14.44
N VAL A 48 10.71 7.44 -13.67
CA VAL A 48 9.92 7.32 -12.45
C VAL A 48 8.47 7.02 -12.85
N ASN A 49 7.95 5.89 -12.39
CA ASN A 49 6.54 5.53 -12.50
C ASN A 49 5.83 5.86 -11.18
N SER A 50 4.54 6.17 -11.22
CA SER A 50 3.75 6.38 -10.01
C SER A 50 2.55 5.44 -9.93
N THR A 51 2.24 5.02 -8.72
CA THR A 51 1.02 4.26 -8.42
C THR A 51 0.27 4.95 -7.29
N ARG A 52 -1.06 4.94 -7.39
CA ARG A 52 -1.93 5.50 -6.35
C ARG A 52 -2.50 4.38 -5.50
N VAL A 53 -2.23 4.46 -4.20
CA VAL A 53 -2.77 3.59 -3.17
C VAL A 53 -3.83 4.35 -2.40
N MET A 54 -5.06 3.82 -2.37
CA MET A 54 -6.21 4.47 -1.74
C MET A 54 -6.70 3.64 -0.55
N ASN A 55 -6.88 4.31 0.58
CA ASN A 55 -7.62 3.75 1.70
C ASN A 55 -9.12 3.98 1.45
N THR A 56 -9.80 2.92 1.04
CA THR A 56 -11.26 2.89 0.85
C THR A 56 -12.04 2.53 2.11
N GLY A 57 -11.32 2.29 3.21
CA GLY A 57 -11.90 2.04 4.53
C GLY A 57 -12.32 3.32 5.25
N GLU A 58 -12.95 3.13 6.40
CA GLU A 58 -13.48 4.22 7.23
C GLU A 58 -12.51 4.66 8.35
N ALA A 59 -11.43 3.92 8.54
CA ALA A 59 -10.39 4.20 9.54
C ALA A 59 -9.11 4.71 8.89
N THR A 60 -8.32 5.47 9.65
CA THR A 60 -6.92 5.75 9.29
C THR A 60 -6.11 4.47 9.37
N ALA A 61 -5.23 4.24 8.40
CA ALA A 61 -4.45 3.01 8.28
C ALA A 61 -2.96 3.29 8.03
N ASP A 62 -2.12 2.39 8.53
CA ASP A 62 -0.70 2.28 8.20
C ASP A 62 -0.55 1.67 6.81
N LEU A 63 0.05 2.41 5.88
CA LEU A 63 0.44 1.88 4.57
C LEU A 63 1.86 1.32 4.67
N SER A 64 2.04 0.06 4.25
CA SER A 64 3.38 -0.53 4.10
C SER A 64 3.63 -1.01 2.67
N ILE A 65 4.89 -1.02 2.26
CA ILE A 65 5.36 -1.45 0.95
C ILE A 65 6.48 -2.49 1.09
N SER A 66 6.47 -3.51 0.23
CA SER A 66 7.57 -4.46 0.05
C SER A 66 7.63 -4.90 -1.41
N GLY A 67 8.71 -5.59 -1.77
CA GLY A 67 8.85 -6.19 -3.10
C GLY A 67 9.52 -7.54 -3.05
N VAL A 68 9.80 -8.08 -4.22
CA VAL A 68 10.60 -9.30 -4.39
C VAL A 68 11.66 -9.08 -5.45
N ASP A 69 12.67 -9.94 -5.48
CA ASP A 69 13.66 -9.93 -6.55
C ASP A 69 12.97 -10.05 -7.91
N TRP A 70 13.43 -9.25 -8.87
CA TRP A 70 12.98 -9.38 -10.25
C TRP A 70 13.54 -10.68 -10.83
N SER A 71 12.73 -11.39 -11.63
CA SER A 71 13.16 -12.59 -12.34
C SER A 71 12.39 -12.77 -13.64
N ASP A 72 13.09 -13.14 -14.71
CA ASP A 72 12.51 -13.60 -15.98
C ASP A 72 12.53 -15.15 -16.10
N GLY A 73 12.92 -15.84 -15.03
CA GLY A 73 13.14 -17.30 -14.97
C GLY A 73 14.57 -17.76 -15.25
N THR A 74 15.42 -16.91 -15.84
CA THR A 74 16.84 -17.20 -16.14
C THR A 74 17.79 -16.24 -15.43
N HIS A 75 17.43 -14.96 -15.37
CA HIS A 75 18.17 -13.87 -14.77
C HIS A 75 17.40 -13.34 -13.58
N THR A 76 18.14 -12.95 -12.54
CA THR A 76 17.56 -12.36 -11.34
C THR A 76 18.23 -11.05 -11.01
N MET A 77 17.46 -10.08 -10.56
CA MET A 77 17.96 -8.79 -10.08
C MET A 77 17.43 -8.54 -8.66
N PRO A 78 18.32 -8.21 -7.69
CA PRO A 78 17.91 -7.97 -6.31
C PRO A 78 16.86 -6.86 -6.18
N VAL A 79 15.91 -7.03 -5.26
CA VAL A 79 14.82 -6.08 -5.01
C VAL A 79 15.30 -4.65 -4.77
N GLY A 80 16.47 -4.48 -4.17
CA GLY A 80 17.05 -3.17 -3.80
C GLY A 80 17.48 -2.33 -5.01
N GLN A 81 17.44 -2.89 -6.22
CA GLN A 81 17.57 -2.12 -7.46
C GLN A 81 16.32 -1.33 -7.81
N THR A 82 15.19 -1.65 -7.18
CA THR A 82 13.99 -0.82 -7.21
C THR A 82 13.98 0.08 -6.00
N ARG A 83 13.65 1.35 -6.23
CA ARG A 83 13.55 2.35 -5.18
C ARG A 83 12.18 3.02 -5.21
N TRP A 84 11.73 3.45 -4.04
CA TRP A 84 10.42 4.03 -3.84
C TRP A 84 10.48 5.31 -3.00
N SER A 85 9.48 6.18 -3.17
CA SER A 85 9.28 7.39 -2.38
C SER A 85 7.79 7.76 -2.29
N SER A 86 7.37 8.40 -1.19
CA SER A 86 6.02 8.97 -1.03
C SER A 86 5.86 10.36 -1.65
N SER A 87 6.93 10.89 -2.24
CA SER A 87 6.94 12.10 -3.05
C SER A 87 7.85 11.90 -4.26
N TRP A 88 7.67 12.70 -5.31
CA TRP A 88 8.56 12.60 -6.47
C TRP A 88 10.01 12.86 -6.03
N SER A 89 10.92 11.96 -6.40
CA SER A 89 12.35 12.08 -6.13
C SER A 89 13.14 11.36 -7.21
N ASP A 90 14.40 11.78 -7.40
CA ASP A 90 15.35 11.03 -8.21
C ASP A 90 15.64 9.65 -7.59
N TYR A 91 16.14 8.72 -8.41
CA TYR A 91 16.45 7.36 -7.97
C TYR A 91 17.39 7.33 -6.77
N ASP A 92 18.50 8.08 -6.81
CA ASP A 92 19.54 7.98 -5.78
C ASP A 92 19.12 8.56 -4.42
N SER A 93 18.08 9.41 -4.40
CA SER A 93 17.48 9.99 -3.18
C SER A 93 16.27 9.20 -2.66
N ALA A 94 15.75 8.25 -3.45
CA ALA A 94 14.65 7.36 -3.05
C ALA A 94 15.13 6.22 -2.14
N THR A 95 14.17 5.60 -1.42
CA THR A 95 14.42 4.49 -0.49
C THR A 95 14.53 3.17 -1.26
N ALA A 96 15.55 2.36 -0.98
CA ALA A 96 15.65 1.03 -1.56
C ALA A 96 14.50 0.13 -1.10
N LEU A 97 13.86 -0.54 -2.06
CA LEU A 97 12.83 -1.53 -1.75
C LEU A 97 13.48 -2.77 -1.13
N THR A 98 12.75 -3.44 -0.24
CA THR A 98 13.22 -4.67 0.42
C THR A 98 12.14 -5.74 0.37
N ASN A 99 12.50 -6.97 0.71
CA ASN A 99 11.56 -8.08 0.86
C ASN A 99 10.76 -8.02 2.18
N ALA A 100 11.10 -7.08 3.07
CA ALA A 100 10.36 -6.82 4.30
C ALA A 100 9.43 -5.61 4.10
N LEU A 101 8.30 -5.62 4.82
CA LEU A 101 7.38 -4.48 4.85
C LEU A 101 8.09 -3.27 5.46
N ALA A 102 8.11 -2.18 4.71
CA ALA A 102 8.56 -0.88 5.17
C ALA A 102 7.35 0.07 5.22
N GLN A 103 7.23 0.81 6.31
CA GLN A 103 6.13 1.75 6.51
C GLN A 103 6.29 2.96 5.57
N VAL A 104 5.21 3.30 4.89
CA VAL A 104 5.06 4.51 4.08
C VAL A 104 4.46 5.58 4.98
N THR A 105 5.13 6.73 5.06
CA THR A 105 4.63 7.87 5.84
C THR A 105 4.15 8.99 4.91
N PRO A 106 3.10 9.74 5.31
CA PRO A 106 2.32 9.64 6.56
C PRO A 106 1.24 8.54 6.54
N LEU A 107 0.55 8.37 7.68
CA LEU A 107 -0.66 7.53 7.80
C LEU A 107 -1.71 7.90 6.76
N LEU A 108 -2.42 6.89 6.25
CA LEU A 108 -3.42 7.05 5.21
C LEU A 108 -4.82 7.16 5.82
N GLY A 109 -5.37 8.38 5.88
CA GLY A 109 -6.71 8.64 6.39
C GLY A 109 -7.83 7.97 5.57
N ALA A 110 -9.00 7.85 6.17
CA ALA A 110 -10.19 7.32 5.49
C ALA A 110 -10.52 8.07 4.19
N GLY A 111 -10.75 7.34 3.10
CA GLY A 111 -11.03 7.90 1.78
C GLY A 111 -9.86 8.65 1.12
N SER A 112 -8.68 8.66 1.73
CA SER A 112 -7.51 9.35 1.20
C SER A 112 -6.62 8.43 0.34
N PHE A 113 -5.67 9.03 -0.36
CA PHE A 113 -4.72 8.29 -1.18
C PHE A 113 -3.29 8.78 -0.98
N GLN A 114 -2.35 7.88 -1.23
CA GLN A 114 -0.91 8.14 -1.30
C GLN A 114 -0.45 7.80 -2.71
N GLU A 115 0.25 8.74 -3.33
CA GLU A 115 0.99 8.46 -4.56
C GLU A 115 2.38 7.95 -4.20
N VAL A 116 2.75 6.80 -4.73
CA VAL A 116 4.06 6.17 -4.50
C VAL A 116 4.81 6.16 -5.81
N PHE A 117 5.99 6.75 -5.80
CA PHE A 117 6.89 6.90 -6.94
C PHE A 117 7.93 5.80 -6.91
N LEU A 118 8.19 5.17 -8.06
CA LEU A 118 8.99 3.97 -8.20
C LEU A 118 9.90 4.08 -9.40
N ALA A 119 11.17 3.68 -9.25
CA ALA A 119 12.11 3.57 -10.35
C ALA A 119 13.04 2.38 -10.11
N VAL A 120 13.55 1.80 -11.19
CA VAL A 120 14.48 0.67 -11.16
C VAL A 120 15.76 1.00 -11.89
N ARG A 121 16.90 0.58 -11.34
CA ARG A 121 18.20 0.65 -12.01
C ARG A 121 18.67 -0.75 -12.38
N VAL A 122 18.91 -0.97 -13.66
CA VAL A 122 19.40 -2.25 -14.16
C VAL A 122 20.91 -2.32 -13.89
N PRO A 123 21.43 -3.26 -13.09
CA PRO A 123 22.86 -3.34 -12.80
C PRO A 123 23.66 -3.87 -14.00
N ALA A 124 24.97 -3.69 -13.96
CA ALA A 124 25.89 -4.30 -14.92
C ALA A 124 25.73 -5.83 -14.96
N GLY A 125 25.83 -6.41 -16.16
CA GLY A 125 25.67 -7.85 -16.38
C GLY A 125 24.22 -8.31 -16.59
N GLN A 126 23.24 -7.40 -16.49
CA GLN A 126 21.89 -7.61 -16.98
C GLN A 126 21.77 -7.16 -18.45
N TYR A 127 20.63 -7.45 -19.07
CA TYR A 127 20.38 -7.11 -20.48
C TYR A 127 19.30 -6.05 -20.63
N ALA A 128 19.31 -5.31 -21.73
CA ALA A 128 18.26 -4.34 -22.01
C ALA A 128 16.93 -5.08 -22.24
N SER A 129 15.89 -4.72 -21.48
CA SER A 129 14.62 -5.44 -21.51
C SER A 129 13.47 -4.59 -20.99
N THR A 130 12.26 -5.12 -21.11
CA THR A 130 11.11 -4.58 -20.41
C THR A 130 11.08 -5.15 -18.99
N TYR A 131 11.31 -4.29 -17.99
CA TYR A 131 11.36 -4.71 -16.59
C TYR A 131 10.01 -4.51 -15.91
N SER A 132 9.53 -5.53 -15.20
CA SER A 132 8.35 -5.48 -14.36
C SER A 132 8.57 -6.22 -13.05
N GLN A 133 8.20 -5.63 -11.92
CA GLN A 133 8.46 -6.22 -10.60
C GLN A 133 7.20 -6.31 -9.76
N THR A 134 7.06 -7.41 -9.01
CA THR A 134 6.00 -7.57 -8.02
C THR A 134 6.31 -6.71 -6.80
N ILE A 135 5.38 -5.80 -6.50
CA ILE A 135 5.41 -4.89 -5.36
C ILE A 135 4.11 -5.09 -4.59
N THR A 136 4.21 -5.23 -3.28
CA THR A 136 3.08 -5.48 -2.39
C THR A 136 2.86 -4.26 -1.52
N PHE A 137 1.61 -3.79 -1.49
CA PHE A 137 1.13 -2.78 -0.55
C PHE A 137 0.17 -3.42 0.44
N THR A 138 0.27 -3.05 1.71
CA THR A 138 -0.65 -3.50 2.77
C THR A 138 -1.21 -2.29 3.51
N LEU A 139 -2.46 -2.38 3.97
CA LEU A 139 -3.06 -1.42 4.90
C LEU A 139 -3.42 -2.14 6.19
N GLU A 140 -3.00 -1.56 7.32
CA GLU A 140 -3.27 -2.06 8.66
C GLU A 140 -3.93 -0.98 9.51
N CYS A 141 -4.99 -1.36 10.23
CA CYS A 141 -5.60 -0.65 11.36
C CYS A 141 -5.70 -1.68 12.50
#